data_AF-A0A1S1L8E0-F1
#
_entry.id   AF-A0A1S1L8E0-F1
#
_cell.length_a   1.000
_cell.length_b   1.000
_cell.length_c   1.000
_cell.angle_alpha   90.00
_cell.angle_beta   90.00
_cell.angle_gamma   90.00
#
_symmetry.space_group_name_H-M   'P 1'
#
loop_
_entity.id
_entity.type
_entity.pdbx_description
1 polymer ?
#
loop_
_entity_poly.entity_id
_entity_poly.type
_entity_poly.pdbx_seq_one_letter_code
_entity_poly.pdbx_strand_id
1 'polypeptide(L)'
;MELSWASPLGVVFGIPSGGATGYRGFATVKLQLGGAPVAGKVLLESAPALCDRLFYEMDVRNGVGLRLIRREMYGTGLWRGQRHGTCNQVRFPDTVVGREAAQLFAFADSARDNPPLAFLSYYQVLEYFFPYATRRHTINKVRRELHDPTFTGTDSDILGIVSVVEAGVQPSEARQVAMLLEESVRPRRIEEFFAEAGIQEHFGRRGPITGVDFMTFRQPDTGLVEQSANRIYKIRNRIVHAKDDPKFGDARVLLPESAEAYALRPDIELVRLLAIEVITNAQLGG
;
A
#
# COMPACT_ATOMS: atom_id res chain seq x y z
N MET A 1 -33.96 -0.10 17.03
CA MET A 1 -32.71 -0.83 16.74
C MET A 1 -32.74 -2.09 17.58
N GLU A 2 -32.58 -3.26 16.96
CA GLU A 2 -32.53 -4.54 17.66
C GLU A 2 -31.11 -5.09 17.54
N LEU A 3 -30.47 -5.41 18.67
CA LEU A 3 -29.22 -6.16 18.73
C LEU A 3 -29.57 -7.65 18.83
N SER A 4 -29.23 -8.41 17.80
CA SER A 4 -29.55 -9.84 17.73
C SER A 4 -28.29 -10.66 17.43
N TRP A 5 -28.25 -11.88 17.94
CA TRP A 5 -27.17 -12.84 17.73
C TRP A 5 -27.40 -13.72 16.48
N ALA A 6 -28.54 -13.57 15.80
CA ALA A 6 -28.98 -14.51 14.74
C ALA A 6 -29.54 -13.84 13.46
N SER A 7 -29.18 -12.59 13.12
CA SER A 7 -29.76 -11.92 11.94
C SER A 7 -29.11 -12.36 10.61
N PRO A 8 -29.90 -12.58 9.55
CA PRO A 8 -29.40 -12.98 8.23
C PRO A 8 -28.85 -11.82 7.34
N LEU A 9 -28.97 -10.55 7.77
CA LEU A 9 -28.73 -9.38 6.90
C LEU A 9 -27.38 -8.65 7.08
N GLY A 10 -26.52 -9.09 7.98
CA GLY A 10 -25.17 -8.52 8.13
C GLY A 10 -24.60 -8.65 9.54
N VAL A 11 -23.29 -8.83 9.64
CA VAL A 11 -22.53 -8.95 10.89
C VAL A 11 -21.89 -7.60 11.19
N VAL A 12 -22.05 -7.09 12.41
CA VAL A 12 -21.40 -5.87 12.92
C VAL A 12 -20.37 -6.29 13.97
N PHE A 13 -19.16 -5.73 13.92
CA PHE A 13 -18.16 -5.91 14.97
C PHE A 13 -18.22 -4.69 15.87
N GLY A 14 -18.47 -4.92 17.16
CA GLY A 14 -18.14 -3.96 18.20
C GLY A 14 -16.89 -4.43 18.92
N ILE A 15 -15.89 -3.56 19.04
CA ILE A 15 -14.91 -3.68 20.11
C ILE A 15 -15.41 -2.68 21.16
N PRO A 16 -15.86 -3.11 22.35
CA PRO A 16 -16.08 -2.15 23.42
C PRO A 16 -14.73 -1.44 23.65
N SER A 17 -14.73 -0.13 23.45
CA SER A 17 -13.59 0.75 23.64
C SER A 17 -13.23 0.76 25.13
N GLY A 18 -12.40 -0.20 25.52
CA GLY A 18 -11.94 -0.35 26.90
C GLY A 18 -11.35 -1.74 27.07
N GLY A 19 -10.03 -1.78 27.33
CA GLY A 19 -9.26 -3.01 27.49
C GLY A 19 -9.96 -4.04 28.37
N ALA A 20 -10.56 -5.05 27.75
CA ALA A 20 -10.92 -6.29 28.39
C ALA A 20 -10.67 -7.41 27.40
N THR A 21 -9.67 -8.21 27.76
CA THR A 21 -9.38 -9.52 27.19
C THR A 21 -10.65 -10.35 27.00
N GLY A 22 -10.85 -10.89 25.79
CA GLY A 22 -11.44 -12.24 25.66
C GLY A 22 -12.73 -12.41 24.85
N TYR A 23 -13.55 -11.40 24.59
CA TYR A 23 -14.82 -11.63 23.88
C TYR A 23 -14.95 -10.82 22.57
N ARG A 24 -14.59 -11.46 21.45
CA ARG A 24 -15.10 -11.11 20.11
C ARG A 24 -16.52 -11.67 19.98
N GLY A 25 -17.51 -10.97 20.54
CA GLY A 25 -18.91 -11.30 20.31
C GLY A 25 -19.33 -10.89 18.90
N PHE A 26 -19.95 -11.79 18.13
CA PHE A 26 -20.63 -11.42 16.89
C PHE A 26 -22.00 -10.87 17.25
N ALA A 27 -22.24 -9.59 16.93
CA ALA A 27 -23.56 -8.99 17.05
C ALA A 27 -24.04 -8.58 15.67
N THR A 28 -25.31 -8.79 15.38
CA THR A 28 -25.95 -8.28 14.17
C THR A 28 -26.86 -7.14 14.58
N VAL A 29 -26.69 -5.98 13.95
CA VAL A 29 -27.54 -4.81 14.17
C VAL A 29 -28.64 -4.84 13.13
N LYS A 30 -29.90 -4.90 13.56
CA LYS A 30 -31.04 -4.67 12.68
C LYS A 30 -31.49 -3.23 12.79
N LEU A 31 -31.44 -2.52 11.66
CA LEU A 31 -31.97 -1.18 11.51
C LEU A 31 -33.34 -1.26 10.85
N GLN A 32 -34.36 -0.89 11.62
CA GLN A 32 -35.71 -0.73 11.11
C GLN A 32 -35.90 0.75 10.76
N LEU A 33 -36.12 1.04 9.49
CA LEU A 33 -36.42 2.38 9.02
C LEU A 33 -37.93 2.59 9.15
N GLY A 34 -38.35 3.60 9.90
CA GLY A 34 -39.76 3.99 9.93
C GLY A 34 -40.17 4.59 8.59
N GLY A 35 -41.31 4.15 8.03
CA GLY A 35 -41.84 4.67 6.76
C GLY A 35 -42.46 3.61 5.86
N ALA A 36 -42.89 4.04 4.66
CA ALA A 36 -43.42 3.15 3.63
C ALA A 36 -42.35 2.14 3.15
N PRO A 37 -42.75 0.94 2.69
CA PRO A 37 -41.80 -0.05 2.19
C PRO A 37 -40.97 0.51 1.04
N VAL A 38 -39.67 0.65 1.26
CA VAL A 38 -38.70 1.09 0.25
C VAL A 38 -38.25 -0.13 -0.55
N ALA A 39 -38.14 0.01 -1.88
CA ALA A 39 -37.61 -1.04 -2.73
C ALA A 39 -36.19 -1.46 -2.29
N GLY A 40 -35.93 -2.76 -2.18
CA GLY A 40 -34.69 -3.29 -1.59
C GLY A 40 -33.39 -2.79 -2.23
N LYS A 41 -33.40 -2.45 -3.53
CA LYS A 41 -32.23 -1.89 -4.23
C LYS A 41 -31.88 -0.47 -3.75
N VAL A 42 -32.89 0.38 -3.59
CA VAL A 42 -32.73 1.75 -3.07
C VAL A 42 -32.23 1.72 -1.62
N LEU A 43 -32.67 0.72 -0.85
CA LEU A 43 -32.20 0.50 0.51
C LEU A 43 -30.72 0.13 0.56
N LEU A 44 -30.26 -0.77 -0.31
CA LEU A 44 -28.85 -1.19 -0.36
C LEU A 44 -27.91 -0.04 -0.76
N GLU A 45 -28.37 0.87 -1.62
CA GLU A 45 -27.59 2.03 -2.05
C GLU A 45 -27.48 3.11 -0.96
N SER A 46 -28.53 3.28 -0.15
CA SER A 46 -28.61 4.33 0.89
C SER A 46 -28.18 3.86 2.29
N ALA A 47 -28.22 2.56 2.57
CA ALA A 47 -27.92 1.99 3.88
C ALA A 47 -26.49 2.29 4.39
N PRO A 48 -25.41 2.24 3.58
CA PRO A 48 -24.06 2.51 4.09
C PRO A 48 -23.94 3.91 4.71
N ALA A 49 -24.39 4.94 3.98
CA ALA A 49 -24.32 6.33 4.45
C ALA A 49 -25.16 6.56 5.72
N LEU A 50 -26.28 5.85 5.88
CA LEU A 50 -27.10 5.92 7.09
C LEU A 50 -26.42 5.23 8.28
N CYS A 51 -25.87 4.03 8.06
CA CYS A 51 -25.11 3.30 9.06
C CYS A 51 -23.88 4.08 9.53
N ASP A 52 -23.13 4.70 8.62
CA ASP A 52 -21.95 5.52 8.95
C ASP A 52 -22.33 6.65 9.91
N ARG A 53 -23.43 7.37 9.63
CA ARG A 53 -23.96 8.42 10.51
C ARG A 53 -24.39 7.87 11.87
N LEU A 54 -25.13 6.77 11.88
CA LEU A 54 -25.60 6.15 13.12
C LEU A 54 -24.45 5.65 13.99
N PHE A 55 -23.46 4.97 13.40
CA PHE A 55 -22.33 4.42 14.13
C PHE A 55 -21.42 5.53 14.67
N TYR A 56 -21.22 6.59 13.90
CA TYR A 56 -20.56 7.80 14.38
C TYR A 56 -21.29 8.40 15.59
N GLU A 57 -22.61 8.58 15.52
CA GLU A 57 -23.39 9.11 16.64
C GLU A 57 -23.36 8.19 17.87
N MET A 58 -23.43 6.87 17.65
CA MET A 58 -23.33 5.88 18.72
C MET A 58 -21.98 5.93 19.43
N ASP A 59 -20.89 6.05 18.68
CA ASP A 59 -19.55 6.17 19.24
C ASP A 59 -19.40 7.47 20.02
N VAL A 60 -19.72 8.61 19.41
CA VAL A 60 -19.56 9.93 20.05
C VAL A 60 -20.44 10.12 21.28
N ARG A 61 -21.71 9.67 21.24
CA ARG A 61 -22.65 9.91 22.34
C ARG A 61 -22.62 8.83 23.41
N ASN A 62 -22.30 7.59 23.05
CA ASN A 62 -22.46 6.44 23.93
C ASN A 62 -21.15 5.67 24.17
N GLY A 63 -20.05 6.05 23.51
CA GLY A 63 -18.78 5.34 23.58
C GLY A 63 -18.86 3.93 22.97
N VAL A 64 -19.81 3.68 22.06
CA VAL A 64 -20.00 2.37 21.44
C VAL A 64 -19.46 2.40 20.01
N GLY A 65 -18.21 1.94 19.85
CA GLY A 65 -17.57 1.79 18.54
C GLY A 65 -18.15 0.61 17.75
N LEU A 66 -18.85 0.92 16.66
CA LEU A 66 -19.38 -0.06 15.71
C LEU A 66 -18.82 0.21 14.31
N ARG A 67 -18.61 -0.85 13.53
CA ARG A 67 -18.22 -0.74 12.12
C ARG A 67 -19.01 -1.67 11.22
N LEU A 68 -19.21 -1.25 9.98
CA LEU A 68 -19.84 -2.09 8.96
C LEU A 68 -18.87 -3.16 8.47
N ILE A 69 -19.29 -4.41 8.50
CA ILE A 69 -18.57 -5.48 7.81
C ILE A 69 -19.34 -5.91 6.58
N ARG A 70 -18.76 -5.59 5.42
CA ARG A 70 -19.21 -6.15 4.15
C ARG A 70 -18.97 -7.65 4.13
N ARG A 71 -20.00 -8.40 3.72
CA ARG A 71 -19.93 -9.86 3.57
C ARG A 71 -18.87 -10.30 2.55
N GLU A 72 -18.53 -9.42 1.60
CA GLU A 72 -17.42 -9.60 0.64
C GLU A 72 -16.07 -9.88 1.34
N MET A 73 -15.88 -9.38 2.58
CA MET A 73 -14.70 -9.68 3.40
C MET A 73 -14.55 -11.17 3.73
N TYR A 74 -15.66 -11.93 3.73
CA TYR A 74 -15.66 -13.39 3.96
C TYR A 74 -15.71 -14.21 2.66
N GLY A 75 -16.13 -13.59 1.55
CA GLY A 75 -16.26 -14.26 0.25
C GLY A 75 -14.94 -14.47 -0.48
N THR A 76 -13.91 -13.70 -0.14
CA THR A 76 -12.54 -13.89 -0.64
C THR A 76 -11.79 -14.94 0.17
N GLY A 77 -12.40 -16.12 0.34
CA GLY A 77 -11.71 -17.35 0.76
C GLY A 77 -10.59 -17.78 -0.20
N LEU A 78 -10.42 -17.09 -1.32
CA LEU A 78 -9.45 -17.37 -2.37
C LEU A 78 -8.03 -16.85 -2.09
N TRP A 79 -7.83 -16.03 -1.05
CA TRP A 79 -6.49 -15.56 -0.67
C TRP A 79 -6.24 -15.73 0.83
N ARG A 80 -6.59 -16.90 1.39
CA ARG A 80 -5.72 -17.48 2.44
C ARG A 80 -4.39 -17.67 1.75
N GLY A 81 -3.46 -16.75 2.02
CA GLY A 81 -2.24 -16.59 1.27
C GLY A 81 -1.64 -17.92 0.86
N GLN A 82 -1.44 -18.08 -0.45
CA GLN A 82 -0.24 -18.79 -0.87
C GLN A 82 0.91 -18.03 -0.23
N ARG A 83 1.29 -18.46 0.97
CA ARG A 83 2.60 -18.18 1.51
C ARG A 83 3.55 -18.60 0.41
N HIS A 84 4.18 -17.64 -0.28
CA HIS A 84 5.32 -17.90 -1.16
C HIS A 84 6.20 -18.90 -0.44
N GLY A 85 6.33 -20.10 -1.04
CA GLY A 85 6.68 -21.35 -0.38
C GLY A 85 7.34 -21.16 0.97
N THR A 86 6.55 -21.22 2.06
CA THR A 86 7.16 -21.23 3.38
C THR A 86 8.09 -22.43 3.41
N CYS A 87 9.38 -22.16 3.49
CA CYS A 87 10.31 -23.15 3.95
C CYS A 87 9.77 -23.61 5.31
N ASN A 88 9.31 -24.87 5.39
CA ASN A 88 8.79 -25.44 6.64
C ASN A 88 9.89 -25.58 7.71
N GLN A 89 11.12 -25.20 7.38
CA GLN A 89 12.27 -25.17 8.26
C GLN A 89 12.55 -23.73 8.68
N VAL A 90 12.31 -23.44 9.96
CA VAL A 90 12.79 -22.23 10.60
C VAL A 90 14.30 -22.37 10.76
N ARG A 91 15.05 -21.36 10.31
CA ARG A 91 16.50 -21.27 10.53
C ARG A 91 16.82 -20.09 11.46
N PHE A 92 17.94 -20.20 12.16
CA PHE A 92 18.54 -19.05 12.80
C PHE A 92 18.92 -18.01 11.72
N PRO A 93 18.78 -16.70 11.97
CA PRO A 93 19.07 -15.68 10.96
C PRO A 93 20.57 -15.67 10.60
N ASP A 94 20.86 -15.87 9.32
CA ASP A 94 22.21 -15.71 8.75
C ASP A 94 22.47 -14.27 8.29
N THR A 95 21.41 -13.44 8.21
CA THR A 95 21.47 -12.06 7.72
C THR A 95 21.26 -11.06 8.85
N VAL A 96 22.07 -10.00 8.85
CA VAL A 96 21.95 -8.91 9.83
C VAL A 96 21.11 -7.79 9.22
N VAL A 97 19.88 -7.64 9.69
CA VAL A 97 18.98 -6.55 9.29
C VAL A 97 19.05 -5.44 10.35
N GLY A 98 19.15 -4.18 9.92
CA GLY A 98 19.08 -3.04 10.83
C GLY A 98 17.77 -3.05 11.63
N ARG A 99 17.85 -2.71 12.92
CA ARG A 99 16.73 -2.85 13.86
C ARG A 99 15.50 -2.07 13.41
N GLU A 100 15.69 -0.83 12.95
CA GLU A 100 14.64 0.07 12.52
C GLU A 100 13.89 -0.50 11.31
N ALA A 101 14.62 -0.95 10.29
CA ALA A 101 14.04 -1.58 9.10
C ALA A 101 13.28 -2.87 9.44
N ALA A 102 13.84 -3.70 10.33
CA ALA A 102 13.19 -4.91 10.81
C ALA A 102 11.88 -4.62 11.57
N GLN A 103 11.87 -3.58 12.41
CA GLN A 103 10.69 -3.16 13.16
C GLN A 103 9.60 -2.60 12.25
N LEU A 104 9.95 -1.73 11.29
CA LEU A 104 9.01 -1.19 10.31
C LEU A 104 8.38 -2.31 9.48
N PHE A 105 9.19 -3.26 9.01
CA PHE A 105 8.71 -4.40 8.23
C PHE A 105 7.77 -5.31 9.06
N ALA A 106 8.14 -5.62 10.31
CA ALA A 106 7.32 -6.42 11.21
C ALA A 106 5.99 -5.71 11.55
N PHE A 107 6.02 -4.39 11.75
CA PHE A 107 4.82 -3.60 11.97
C PHE A 107 3.88 -3.65 10.76
N ALA A 108 4.41 -3.48 9.55
CA ALA A 108 3.63 -3.59 8.32
C ALA A 108 2.94 -4.95 8.18
N ASP A 109 3.65 -6.03 8.56
CA ASP A 109 3.10 -7.39 8.59
C ASP A 109 1.95 -7.54 9.60
N SER A 110 2.07 -6.92 10.78
CA SER A 110 1.02 -6.94 11.81
C SER A 110 -0.26 -6.20 11.41
N ALA A 111 -0.15 -5.26 10.45
CA ALA A 111 -1.27 -4.44 9.97
C ALA A 111 -2.07 -5.08 8.84
N ARG A 112 -1.79 -6.33 8.42
CA ARG A 112 -2.44 -7.03 7.28
C ARG A 112 -3.97 -7.04 7.29
N ASP A 113 -4.59 -6.97 8.47
CA ASP A 113 -6.05 -6.94 8.62
C ASP A 113 -6.66 -5.56 8.27
N ASN A 114 -5.83 -4.54 8.09
CA ASN A 114 -6.18 -3.21 7.61
C ASN A 114 -5.38 -2.92 6.31
N PRO A 115 -5.92 -3.21 5.12
CA PRO A 115 -5.14 -3.15 3.88
C PRO A 115 -4.51 -1.78 3.59
N PRO A 116 -5.21 -0.63 3.72
CA PRO A 116 -4.59 0.68 3.55
C PRO A 116 -3.42 0.91 4.53
N LEU A 117 -3.58 0.53 5.80
CA LEU A 117 -2.50 0.67 6.80
C LEU A 117 -1.31 -0.25 6.49
N ALA A 118 -1.56 -1.50 6.10
CA ALA A 118 -0.50 -2.42 5.69
C ALA A 118 0.27 -1.88 4.49
N PHE A 119 -0.45 -1.36 3.49
CA PHE A 119 0.16 -0.73 2.31
C PHE A 119 1.05 0.44 2.71
N LEU A 120 0.53 1.40 3.50
CA LEU A 120 1.31 2.56 3.96
C LEU A 120 2.49 2.14 4.83
N SER A 121 2.34 1.12 5.66
CA SER A 121 3.41 0.65 6.54
C SER A 121 4.55 -0.01 5.74
N TYR A 122 4.24 -0.78 4.70
CA TYR A 122 5.28 -1.27 3.79
C TYR A 122 5.89 -0.15 2.95
N TYR A 123 5.11 0.85 2.54
CA TYR A 123 5.62 2.02 1.84
C TYR A 123 6.58 2.83 2.73
N GLN A 124 6.29 2.96 4.03
CA GLN A 124 7.16 3.60 5.02
C GLN A 124 8.53 2.93 5.10
N VAL A 125 8.60 1.61 4.91
CA VAL A 125 9.89 0.89 4.80
C VAL A 125 10.69 1.42 3.61
N LEU A 126 10.04 1.67 2.47
CA LEU A 126 10.71 2.25 1.30
C LEU A 126 11.17 3.69 1.58
N GLU A 127 10.31 4.51 2.20
CA GLU A 127 10.64 5.90 2.54
C GLU A 127 11.88 6.01 3.44
N TYR A 128 12.05 5.07 4.38
CA TYR A 128 13.24 4.99 5.23
C TYR A 128 14.55 4.92 4.42
N PHE A 129 14.53 4.31 3.23
CA PHE A 129 15.70 4.18 2.36
C PHE A 129 15.82 5.26 1.27
N PHE A 130 14.85 6.19 1.12
CA PHE A 130 14.94 7.27 0.12
C PHE A 130 16.21 8.12 0.24
N PRO A 131 16.66 8.52 1.46
CA PRO A 131 17.87 9.33 1.59
C PRO A 131 19.13 8.57 1.17
N TYR A 132 19.12 7.23 1.29
CA TYR A 132 20.25 6.39 0.87
C TYR A 132 20.34 6.31 -0.65
N ALA A 133 19.25 5.95 -1.32
CA ALA A 133 19.20 5.85 -2.79
C ALA A 133 19.48 7.21 -3.46
N THR A 134 18.89 8.29 -2.94
CA THR A 134 19.12 9.64 -3.47
C THR A 134 20.60 10.03 -3.42
N ARG A 135 21.28 9.78 -2.28
CA ARG A 135 22.72 10.07 -2.14
C ARG A 135 23.56 9.21 -3.08
N ARG A 136 23.27 7.92 -3.17
CA ARG A 136 24.00 6.98 -4.03
C ARG A 136 23.88 7.33 -5.51
N HIS A 137 22.67 7.65 -5.96
CA HIS A 137 22.42 8.13 -7.32
C HIS A 137 23.17 9.42 -7.65
N THR A 138 23.13 10.41 -6.75
CA THR A 138 23.87 11.67 -6.92
C THR A 138 25.37 11.44 -6.98
N ILE A 139 25.93 10.61 -6.09
CA ILE A 139 27.37 10.25 -6.12
C ILE A 139 27.73 9.58 -7.44
N ASN A 140 26.90 8.66 -7.95
CA ASN A 140 27.15 7.98 -9.21
C ASN A 140 27.13 8.94 -10.40
N LYS A 141 26.23 9.93 -10.40
CA LYS A 141 26.21 10.99 -11.42
C LYS A 141 27.46 11.87 -11.34
N VAL A 142 27.83 12.35 -10.16
CA VAL A 142 29.06 13.14 -9.97
C VAL A 142 30.29 12.36 -10.42
N ARG A 143 30.38 11.06 -10.09
CA ARG A 143 31.46 10.19 -10.58
C ARG A 143 31.48 10.10 -12.10
N ARG A 144 30.33 10.03 -12.77
CA ARG A 144 30.28 10.00 -14.25
C ARG A 144 30.81 11.30 -14.85
N GLU A 145 30.41 12.45 -14.33
CA GLU A 145 30.93 13.75 -14.78
C GLU A 145 32.45 13.85 -14.58
N LEU A 146 32.96 13.41 -13.42
CA LEU A 146 34.39 13.43 -13.12
C LEU A 146 35.23 12.45 -13.95
N HIS A 147 34.62 11.36 -14.41
CA HIS A 147 35.27 10.36 -15.26
C HIS A 147 35.07 10.61 -16.75
N ASP A 148 34.37 11.67 -17.14
CA ASP A 148 34.23 12.05 -18.54
C ASP A 148 35.62 12.40 -19.10
N PRO A 149 36.08 11.77 -20.21
CA PRO A 149 37.36 12.10 -20.84
C PRO A 149 37.49 13.56 -21.29
N THR A 150 36.36 14.26 -21.42
CA THR A 150 36.29 15.68 -21.78
C THR A 150 36.30 16.61 -20.58
N PHE A 151 36.26 16.07 -19.35
CA PHE A 151 36.33 16.86 -18.12
C PHE A 151 37.68 17.56 -18.01
N THR A 152 37.67 18.89 -18.03
CA THR A 152 38.88 19.73 -17.97
C THR A 152 39.04 20.47 -16.65
N GLY A 153 38.02 20.43 -15.79
CA GLY A 153 38.00 21.17 -14.52
C GLY A 153 37.74 22.67 -14.71
N THR A 154 37.15 23.07 -15.84
CA THR A 154 36.76 24.47 -16.09
C THR A 154 35.58 24.88 -15.21
N ASP A 155 35.33 26.18 -15.09
CA ASP A 155 34.16 26.71 -14.38
C ASP A 155 32.85 26.10 -14.88
N SER A 156 32.75 25.81 -16.19
CA SER A 156 31.59 25.13 -16.78
C SER A 156 31.42 23.70 -16.25
N ASP A 157 32.52 22.95 -16.12
CA ASP A 157 32.51 21.58 -15.61
C ASP A 157 32.13 21.57 -14.11
N ILE A 158 32.65 22.53 -13.35
CA ILE A 158 32.34 22.72 -11.92
C ILE A 158 30.86 23.08 -11.75
N LEU A 159 30.32 23.99 -12.56
CA LEU A 159 28.90 24.33 -12.55
C LEU A 159 28.02 23.13 -12.92
N GLY A 160 28.49 22.24 -13.81
CA GLY A 160 27.82 20.97 -14.11
C GLY A 160 27.70 20.07 -12.87
N ILE A 161 28.80 19.89 -12.13
CA ILE A 161 28.81 19.11 -10.88
C ILE A 161 27.89 19.74 -9.82
N VAL A 162 27.95 21.06 -9.63
CA VAL A 162 27.07 21.77 -8.69
C VAL A 162 25.61 21.55 -9.05
N SER A 163 25.24 21.65 -10.33
CA SER A 163 23.88 21.41 -10.81
C SER A 163 23.40 19.98 -10.53
N VAL A 164 24.27 18.98 -10.69
CA VAL A 164 23.96 17.58 -10.34
C VAL A 164 23.71 17.42 -8.85
N VAL A 165 24.53 18.06 -8.01
CA VAL A 165 24.37 18.01 -6.55
C VAL A 165 23.07 18.68 -6.14
N GLU A 166 22.79 19.89 -6.62
CA GLU A 166 21.56 20.64 -6.33
C GLU A 166 20.30 19.87 -6.72
N ALA A 167 20.29 19.27 -7.92
CA ALA A 167 19.18 18.44 -8.37
C ALA A 167 18.97 17.18 -7.49
N GLY A 168 20.02 16.74 -6.78
CA GLY A 168 19.99 15.62 -5.85
C GLY A 168 19.56 15.97 -4.43
N VAL A 169 19.46 17.26 -4.06
CA VAL A 169 19.18 17.68 -2.67
C VAL A 169 17.73 17.39 -2.28
N GLN A 170 16.76 17.62 -3.18
CA GLN A 170 15.33 17.34 -2.93
C GLN A 170 14.60 16.88 -4.20
N PRO A 171 14.85 15.65 -4.67
CA PRO A 171 13.99 15.03 -5.67
C PRO A 171 12.56 14.87 -5.15
N SER A 172 11.58 14.93 -6.05
CA SER A 172 10.18 14.63 -5.70
C SER A 172 10.03 13.21 -5.15
N GLU A 173 9.04 12.98 -4.29
CA GLU A 173 8.77 11.65 -3.71
C GLU A 173 8.61 10.57 -4.80
N ALA A 174 7.88 10.87 -5.88
CA ALA A 174 7.76 9.99 -7.04
C ALA A 174 9.13 9.60 -7.62
N ARG A 175 10.05 10.56 -7.72
CA ARG A 175 11.40 10.31 -8.23
C ARG A 175 12.24 9.54 -7.22
N GLN A 176 12.09 9.80 -5.92
CA GLN A 176 12.77 9.05 -4.86
C GLN A 176 12.41 7.57 -4.88
N VAL A 177 11.12 7.25 -5.03
CA VAL A 177 10.66 5.86 -5.18
C VAL A 177 11.28 5.23 -6.43
N ALA A 178 11.20 5.90 -7.57
CA ALA A 178 11.74 5.37 -8.83
C ALA A 178 13.24 5.07 -8.71
N MET A 179 14.04 6.02 -8.19
CA MET A 179 15.47 5.82 -7.98
C MET A 179 15.77 4.68 -7.01
N LEU A 180 15.04 4.59 -5.89
CA LEU A 180 15.22 3.52 -4.92
C LEU A 180 14.98 2.14 -5.56
N LEU A 181 13.90 2.00 -6.32
CA LEU A 181 13.53 0.72 -6.92
C LEU A 181 14.46 0.36 -8.09
N GLU A 182 14.85 1.33 -8.92
CA GLU A 182 15.83 1.15 -10.00
C GLU A 182 17.18 0.64 -9.45
N GLU A 183 17.62 1.15 -8.30
CA GLU A 183 18.90 0.73 -7.68
C GLU A 183 18.82 -0.61 -6.93
N SER A 184 17.64 -0.93 -6.38
CA SER A 184 17.52 -2.01 -5.38
C SER A 184 16.85 -3.28 -5.91
N VAL A 185 15.93 -3.17 -6.87
CA VAL A 185 15.05 -4.27 -7.27
C VAL A 185 15.64 -5.03 -8.44
N ARG A 186 15.81 -6.34 -8.28
CA ARG A 186 16.28 -7.21 -9.37
C ARG A 186 15.15 -7.44 -10.39
N PRO A 187 15.37 -7.21 -11.71
CA PRO A 187 14.35 -7.40 -12.75
C PRO A 187 13.69 -8.78 -12.73
N ARG A 188 14.49 -9.83 -12.54
CA ARG A 188 13.98 -11.20 -12.45
C ARG A 188 12.94 -11.39 -11.32
N ARG A 189 13.14 -10.75 -10.16
CA ARG A 189 12.25 -10.94 -9.01
C ARG A 189 10.89 -10.31 -9.24
N ILE A 190 10.87 -9.16 -9.91
CA ILE A 190 9.62 -8.48 -10.25
C ILE A 190 8.89 -9.21 -11.40
N GLU A 191 9.62 -9.75 -12.36
CA GLU A 191 9.05 -10.63 -13.40
C GLU A 191 8.44 -11.91 -12.82
N GLU A 192 9.14 -12.58 -11.90
CA GLU A 192 8.64 -13.76 -11.19
C GLU A 192 7.32 -13.47 -10.47
N PHE A 193 7.22 -12.33 -9.78
CA PHE A 193 5.98 -11.90 -9.11
C PHE A 193 4.83 -11.71 -10.10
N PHE A 194 5.06 -11.03 -11.22
CA PHE A 194 4.03 -10.81 -12.23
C PHE A 194 3.73 -12.04 -13.08
N ALA A 195 4.54 -13.10 -13.03
CA ALA A 195 4.27 -14.38 -13.67
C ALA A 195 3.31 -15.27 -12.86
N GLU A 196 3.05 -14.94 -11.59
CA GLU A 196 2.14 -15.71 -10.74
C GLU A 196 0.69 -15.66 -11.23
N ALA A 197 -0.01 -16.78 -11.09
CA ALA A 197 -1.37 -16.93 -11.58
C ALA A 197 -2.33 -15.90 -10.92
N GLY A 198 -3.09 -15.19 -11.75
CA GLY A 198 -4.08 -14.19 -11.30
C GLY A 198 -3.50 -12.80 -10.99
N ILE A 199 -2.18 -12.64 -10.89
CA ILE A 199 -1.56 -11.33 -10.63
C ILE A 199 -1.77 -10.38 -11.82
N GLN A 200 -1.48 -10.81 -13.05
CA GLN A 200 -1.60 -9.92 -14.22
C GLN A 200 -3.03 -9.40 -14.46
N GLU A 201 -4.05 -10.15 -14.05
CA GLU A 201 -5.45 -9.70 -14.15
C GLU A 201 -5.71 -8.50 -13.25
N HIS A 202 -5.21 -8.54 -12.01
CA HIS A 202 -5.33 -7.46 -11.03
C HIS A 202 -4.65 -6.16 -11.49
N PHE A 203 -3.46 -6.29 -12.08
CA PHE A 203 -2.66 -5.14 -12.53
C PHE A 203 -2.96 -4.72 -13.98
N GLY A 204 -3.82 -5.46 -14.68
CA GLY A 204 -4.24 -5.17 -16.04
C GLY A 204 -5.30 -4.08 -16.15
N ARG A 205 -5.78 -3.83 -17.37
CA ARG A 205 -6.78 -2.77 -17.67
C ARG A 205 -8.12 -2.92 -16.95
N ARG A 206 -8.46 -4.13 -16.51
CA ARG A 206 -9.70 -4.46 -15.79
C ARG A 206 -9.47 -4.61 -14.28
N GLY A 207 -8.32 -4.13 -13.79
CA GLY A 207 -7.98 -4.16 -12.39
C GLY A 207 -9.00 -3.42 -11.50
N PRO A 208 -9.15 -3.84 -10.23
CA PRO A 208 -10.16 -3.29 -9.33
C PRO A 208 -9.77 -1.92 -8.72
N ILE A 209 -8.50 -1.51 -8.87
CA ILE A 209 -7.99 -0.25 -8.32
C ILE A 209 -8.12 0.85 -9.39
N THR A 210 -8.84 1.89 -9.02
CA THR A 210 -9.10 3.08 -9.86
C THR A 210 -7.99 4.13 -9.71
N GLY A 211 -7.88 5.07 -10.65
CA GLY A 211 -6.92 6.19 -10.53
C GLY A 211 -5.43 5.78 -10.54
N VAL A 212 -5.12 4.56 -10.96
CA VAL A 212 -3.76 4.03 -11.10
C VAL A 212 -3.60 3.46 -12.52
N ASP A 213 -2.38 3.49 -13.04
CA ASP A 213 -2.13 2.99 -14.39
C ASP A 213 -2.17 1.46 -14.43
N PHE A 214 -2.62 0.92 -15.56
CA PHE A 214 -2.49 -0.50 -15.84
C PHE A 214 -1.05 -0.83 -16.24
N MET A 215 -0.61 -2.04 -15.91
CA MET A 215 0.73 -2.49 -16.22
C MET A 215 0.79 -3.22 -17.57
N THR A 216 1.91 -3.04 -18.28
CA THR A 216 2.22 -3.69 -19.55
C THR A 216 3.37 -4.67 -19.34
N PHE A 217 3.06 -5.97 -19.46
CA PHE A 217 3.98 -7.08 -19.17
C PHE A 217 4.82 -7.56 -20.36
N ARG A 218 4.63 -6.98 -21.56
CA ARG A 218 5.27 -7.46 -22.81
C ARG A 218 6.54 -6.71 -23.21
N GLN A 219 6.95 -5.70 -22.45
CA GLN A 219 8.14 -4.92 -22.76
C GLN A 219 9.35 -5.51 -22.02
N PRO A 220 10.34 -6.08 -22.72
CA PRO A 220 11.56 -6.53 -22.08
C PRO A 220 12.37 -5.33 -21.57
N ASP A 221 13.00 -5.53 -20.42
CA ASP A 221 14.17 -4.85 -19.84
C ASP A 221 14.04 -3.81 -18.72
N THR A 222 13.00 -2.98 -18.56
CA THR A 222 13.00 -2.02 -17.42
C THR A 222 11.65 -1.45 -17.00
N GLY A 223 10.63 -1.53 -17.85
CA GLY A 223 9.36 -0.83 -17.62
C GLY A 223 8.59 -1.30 -16.38
N LEU A 224 8.76 -2.54 -15.92
CA LEU A 224 7.96 -3.06 -14.80
C LEU A 224 8.32 -2.42 -13.46
N VAL A 225 9.59 -2.10 -13.25
CA VAL A 225 10.06 -1.42 -12.02
C VAL A 225 9.50 0.00 -11.98
N GLU A 226 9.62 0.73 -13.09
CA GLU A 226 9.09 2.10 -13.22
C GLU A 226 7.56 2.13 -13.09
N GLN A 227 6.84 1.24 -13.76
CA GLN A 227 5.40 1.11 -13.64
C GLN A 227 4.98 0.78 -12.20
N SER A 228 5.75 -0.06 -11.51
CA SER A 228 5.50 -0.38 -10.10
C SER A 228 5.73 0.83 -9.21
N ALA A 229 6.82 1.58 -9.40
CA ALA A 229 7.09 2.82 -8.68
C ALA A 229 5.93 3.83 -8.81
N ASN A 230 5.50 4.08 -10.05
CA ASN A 230 4.40 5.00 -10.35
C ASN A 230 3.09 4.54 -9.72
N ARG A 231 2.78 3.25 -9.81
CA ARG A 231 1.56 2.68 -9.25
C ARG A 231 1.53 2.81 -7.72
N ILE A 232 2.59 2.41 -7.03
CA ILE A 232 2.59 2.42 -5.56
C ILE A 232 2.58 3.86 -5.01
N TYR A 233 3.22 4.80 -5.71
CA TYR A 233 3.14 6.23 -5.39
C TYR A 233 1.71 6.76 -5.55
N LYS A 234 1.03 6.45 -6.66
CA LYS A 234 -0.38 6.85 -6.87
C LYS A 234 -1.30 6.27 -5.81
N ILE A 235 -1.13 4.99 -5.43
CA ILE A 235 -1.93 4.37 -4.36
C ILE A 235 -1.67 5.07 -3.03
N ARG A 236 -0.40 5.28 -2.64
CA ARG A 236 -0.03 5.98 -1.40
C ARG A 236 -0.72 7.34 -1.33
N ASN A 237 -0.63 8.12 -2.40
CA ASN A 237 -1.24 9.44 -2.45
C ASN A 237 -2.76 9.39 -2.34
N ARG A 238 -3.43 8.40 -2.96
CA ARG A 238 -4.88 8.24 -2.81
C ARG A 238 -5.31 7.82 -1.41
N ILE A 239 -4.44 7.15 -0.65
CA ILE A 239 -4.73 6.79 0.75
C ILE A 239 -4.53 8.01 1.67
N VAL A 240 -3.47 8.80 1.47
CA VAL A 240 -3.06 9.88 2.37
C VAL A 240 -3.68 11.23 2.02
N HIS A 241 -3.81 11.55 0.73
CA HIS A 241 -4.25 12.85 0.26
C HIS A 241 -5.74 12.85 -0.09
N ALA A 242 -6.47 13.80 0.49
CA ALA A 242 -7.84 14.08 0.13
C ALA A 242 -7.92 14.83 -1.22
N LYS A 243 -9.15 14.87 -1.77
CA LYS A 243 -9.58 15.33 -3.11
C LYS A 243 -9.16 16.75 -3.55
N ASP A 244 -8.29 17.44 -2.81
CA ASP A 244 -8.03 18.87 -2.96
C ASP A 244 -6.68 19.21 -3.64
N ASP A 245 -5.89 18.22 -4.06
CA ASP A 245 -4.71 18.49 -4.87
C ASP A 245 -5.08 18.43 -6.38
N PRO A 246 -5.00 19.57 -7.11
CA PRO A 246 -5.31 19.67 -8.54
C PRO A 246 -4.54 18.67 -9.42
N LYS A 247 -3.42 18.13 -8.93
CA LYS A 247 -2.59 17.16 -9.64
C LYS A 247 -3.23 15.76 -9.76
N PHE A 248 -4.25 15.44 -8.96
CA PHE A 248 -4.84 14.09 -8.90
C PHE A 248 -6.20 13.95 -9.60
N GLY A 249 -6.72 15.03 -10.21
CA GLY A 249 -7.94 14.99 -11.01
C GLY A 249 -9.16 14.41 -10.26
N ASP A 250 -10.03 13.69 -10.97
CA ASP A 250 -11.23 13.04 -10.42
C ASP A 250 -10.96 11.77 -9.58
N ALA A 251 -9.69 11.38 -9.37
CA ALA A 251 -9.36 10.17 -8.63
C ALA A 251 -9.77 10.33 -7.16
N ARG A 252 -10.83 9.63 -6.76
CA ARG A 252 -11.38 9.70 -5.40
C ARG A 252 -10.38 9.12 -4.39
N VAL A 253 -10.39 9.69 -3.19
CA VAL A 253 -9.71 9.16 -2.00
C VAL A 253 -10.04 7.69 -1.82
N LEU A 254 -9.02 6.87 -1.56
CA LEU A 254 -9.20 5.46 -1.23
C LEU A 254 -9.63 5.36 0.23
N LEU A 255 -10.94 5.25 0.45
CA LEU A 255 -11.50 5.18 1.78
C LEU A 255 -11.18 3.85 2.47
N PRO A 256 -10.82 3.87 3.77
CA PRO A 256 -10.79 2.67 4.59
C PRO A 256 -12.11 1.90 4.48
N GLU A 257 -12.05 0.57 4.43
CA GLU A 257 -13.22 -0.33 4.36
C GLU A 257 -14.05 -0.27 3.04
N SER A 258 -13.54 0.41 2.00
CA SER A 258 -14.11 0.33 0.65
C SER A 258 -13.80 -1.02 -0.03
N ALA A 259 -14.61 -1.40 -1.02
CA ALA A 259 -14.35 -2.60 -1.83
C ALA A 259 -12.97 -2.53 -2.52
N GLU A 260 -12.58 -1.33 -2.95
CA GLU A 260 -11.27 -1.05 -3.52
C GLU A 260 -10.14 -1.24 -2.48
N ALA A 261 -10.32 -0.80 -1.23
CA ALA A 261 -9.36 -1.02 -0.17
C ALA A 261 -9.11 -2.52 0.08
N TYR A 262 -10.15 -3.35 0.08
CA TYR A 262 -9.98 -4.80 0.21
C TYR A 262 -9.30 -5.45 -0.99
N ALA A 263 -9.42 -4.83 -2.17
CA ALA A 263 -8.73 -5.27 -3.37
C ALA A 263 -7.23 -4.93 -3.36
N LEU A 264 -6.71 -4.10 -2.43
CA LEU A 264 -5.29 -3.75 -2.36
C LEU A 264 -4.35 -4.93 -2.05
N ARG A 265 -4.85 -6.14 -1.76
CA ARG A 265 -4.01 -7.27 -1.36
C ARG A 265 -2.84 -7.55 -2.33
N PRO A 266 -3.02 -7.64 -3.67
CA PRO A 266 -1.90 -7.85 -4.58
C PRO A 266 -0.94 -6.65 -4.61
N ASP A 267 -1.43 -5.43 -4.45
CA ASP A 267 -0.58 -4.24 -4.33
C ASP A 267 0.25 -4.24 -3.04
N ILE A 268 -0.32 -4.72 -1.93
CA ILE A 268 0.40 -4.89 -0.65
C ILE A 268 1.52 -5.92 -0.79
N GLU A 269 1.26 -7.05 -1.44
CA GLU A 269 2.29 -8.07 -1.68
C GLU A 269 3.38 -7.55 -2.64
N LEU A 270 3.03 -6.70 -3.62
CA LEU A 270 4.01 -6.00 -4.44
C LEU A 270 4.90 -5.10 -3.59
N VAL A 271 4.34 -4.18 -2.79
CA VAL A 271 5.17 -3.28 -1.93
C VAL A 271 6.00 -4.08 -0.93
N ARG A 272 5.45 -5.17 -0.39
CA ARG A 272 6.19 -6.09 0.49
C ARG A 272 7.39 -6.72 -0.21
N LEU A 273 7.24 -7.21 -1.44
CA LEU A 273 8.36 -7.71 -2.24
C LEU A 273 9.42 -6.63 -2.46
N LEU A 274 9.00 -5.43 -2.84
CA LEU A 274 9.90 -4.30 -3.07
C LEU A 274 10.66 -3.93 -1.79
N ALA A 275 9.99 -3.93 -0.64
CA ALA A 275 10.62 -3.69 0.66
C ALA A 275 11.66 -4.77 1.00
N ILE A 276 11.40 -6.05 0.70
CA ILE A 276 12.37 -7.15 0.86
C ILE A 276 13.61 -6.90 -0.02
N GLU A 277 13.43 -6.55 -1.29
CA GLU A 277 14.54 -6.28 -2.22
C GLU A 277 15.37 -5.08 -1.75
N VAL A 278 14.73 -4.01 -1.30
CA VAL A 278 15.39 -2.81 -0.76
C VAL A 278 16.20 -3.11 0.50
N ILE A 279 15.61 -3.80 1.48
CA ILE A 279 16.33 -4.20 2.70
C ILE A 279 17.53 -5.09 2.35
N THR A 280 17.34 -6.04 1.43
CA THR A 280 18.41 -6.95 1.00
C THR A 280 19.53 -6.21 0.29
N ASN A 281 19.21 -5.24 -0.58
CA ASN A 281 20.22 -4.43 -1.28
C ASN A 281 21.02 -3.55 -0.31
N ALA A 282 20.35 -2.92 0.66
CA ALA A 282 21.00 -2.09 1.66
C ALA A 282 22.03 -2.86 2.50
N GLN A 283 21.84 -4.16 2.70
CA GLN A 283 22.81 -5.03 3.39
C GLN A 283 24.09 -5.29 2.56
N LEU A 284 23.98 -5.32 1.23
CA LEU A 284 25.12 -5.57 0.34
C LEU A 284 25.96 -4.32 0.07
N GLY A 285 25.40 -3.14 0.35
CA GLY A 285 26.04 -1.85 0.12
C GLY A 285 26.68 -1.22 1.36
N GLY A 286 26.58 -1.86 2.52
CA GLY A 286 27.20 -1.46 3.79
C GLY A 286 28.57 -2.08 4.03
#